data_AF-A0A7C5I5Y9-F1
#
_entry.id   AF-A0A7C5I5Y9-F1
#
_cell.length_a   1.000
_cell.length_b   1.000
_cell.length_c   1.000
_cell.angle_alpha   90.00
_cell.angle_beta   90.00
_cell.angle_gamma   90.00
#
_symmetry.space_group_name_H-M   'P 1'
#
loop_
_entity.id
_entity.type
_entity.pdbx_description
1 polymer ?
#
loop_
_entity_poly.entity_id
_entity_poly.type
_entity_poly.pdbx_seq_one_letter_code
_entity_poly.pdbx_strand_id
1 'polypeptide(L)'
;MAGESSDKVVTIIFVTIFIIAIGAYVYVSLPQQGGEEQEEEQPAAEYVLTVEYGNEVRKYTMDEIKSMTSISGYGGYIKKNNITVGPNLY
;
A
#
# COMPACT_ATOMS: atom_id res chain seq x y z
N MET A 1 6.20 -50.21 34.12
CA MET A 1 6.47 -48.92 33.44
C MET A 1 6.58 -49.20 31.95
N ALA A 2 5.45 -49.16 31.21
CA ALA A 2 5.37 -49.55 29.80
C ALA A 2 4.57 -48.54 28.95
N GLY A 3 4.44 -47.30 29.42
CA GLY A 3 3.77 -46.20 28.70
C GLY A 3 4.71 -45.04 28.35
N GLU A 4 5.92 -45.00 28.91
CA GLU A 4 6.82 -43.85 28.82
C GLU A 4 7.39 -43.65 27.40
N SER A 5 7.51 -44.73 26.63
CA SER A 5 7.91 -44.69 25.21
C SER A 5 6.75 -44.31 24.30
N SER A 6 5.53 -44.77 24.57
CA SER A 6 4.35 -44.43 23.78
C SER A 6 3.95 -42.98 23.92
N ASP A 7 3.98 -42.40 25.13
CA ASP A 7 3.71 -40.98 25.35
C ASP A 7 4.74 -40.08 24.65
N LYS A 8 6.03 -40.46 24.70
CA LYS A 8 7.07 -39.77 23.93
C LYS A 8 6.80 -39.83 22.43
N VAL A 9 6.41 -41.00 21.91
CA VAL A 9 6.09 -41.16 20.47
C VAL A 9 4.90 -40.30 20.07
N VAL A 10 3.83 -40.29 20.85
CA VAL A 10 2.63 -39.46 20.57
C VAL A 10 2.98 -37.97 20.63
N THR A 11 3.78 -37.56 21.61
CA THR A 11 4.21 -36.16 21.76
C THR A 11 5.05 -35.72 20.56
N ILE A 12 5.98 -36.55 20.10
CA ILE A 12 6.83 -36.27 18.93
C ILE A 12 5.98 -36.11 17.66
N ILE A 13 5.00 -37.00 17.47
CA ILE A 13 4.09 -36.94 16.31
C ILE A 13 3.28 -35.63 16.34
N PHE A 14 2.74 -35.27 17.51
CA PHE A 14 1.92 -34.07 17.66
C PHE A 14 2.73 -32.79 17.35
N VAL A 15 3.95 -32.68 17.87
CA VAL A 15 4.84 -31.55 17.58
C VAL A 15 5.18 -31.48 16.10
N THR A 16 5.39 -32.62 15.45
CA THR A 16 5.71 -32.67 14.02
C THR A 16 4.54 -32.16 13.16
N ILE A 17 3.32 -32.57 13.47
CA ILE A 17 2.11 -32.08 12.78
C ILE A 17 1.92 -30.58 13.02
N PHE A 18 2.20 -30.09 14.23
CA PHE A 18 2.08 -28.68 14.56
C PHE A 18 3.08 -27.81 13.76
N ILE A 19 4.32 -28.27 13.63
CA ILE A 19 5.34 -27.60 12.80
C ILE A 19 4.93 -27.59 11.32
N ILE A 20 4.38 -28.69 10.80
CA ILE A 20 3.88 -28.76 9.42
C ILE A 20 2.71 -27.80 9.21
N ALA A 21 1.78 -27.70 10.16
CA ALA A 21 0.64 -26.80 10.09
C ALA A 21 1.06 -25.32 10.09
N ILE A 22 1.98 -24.95 10.99
CA ILE A 22 2.57 -23.60 11.01
C ILE A 22 3.34 -23.36 9.71
N GLY A 23 4.15 -24.32 9.25
CA GLY A 23 4.91 -24.22 8.01
C GLY A 23 4.01 -24.03 6.78
N ALA A 24 2.89 -24.74 6.70
CA ALA A 24 1.91 -24.58 5.63
C ALA A 24 1.17 -23.23 5.73
N TYR A 25 0.76 -22.83 6.93
CA TYR A 25 0.13 -21.53 7.15
C TYR A 25 1.08 -20.40 6.77
N VAL A 26 2.33 -20.47 7.20
CA VAL A 26 3.39 -19.51 6.90
C VAL A 26 3.76 -19.58 5.42
N TYR A 27 3.79 -20.74 4.77
CA TYR A 27 4.05 -20.84 3.31
C TYR A 27 2.93 -20.23 2.47
N VAL A 28 1.67 -20.42 2.86
CA VAL A 28 0.52 -19.80 2.19
C VAL A 28 0.39 -18.32 2.53
N SER A 29 0.77 -17.92 3.74
CA SER A 29 0.64 -16.53 4.24
C SER A 29 1.89 -15.69 4.02
N LEU A 30 3.03 -16.30 3.71
CA LEU A 30 4.22 -15.59 3.25
C LEU A 30 3.94 -15.18 1.79
N PRO A 31 3.96 -13.88 1.48
CA PRO A 31 3.99 -13.47 0.08
C PRO A 31 5.20 -14.14 -0.56
N GLN A 32 5.00 -14.79 -1.71
CA GLN A 32 6.03 -15.55 -2.40
C GLN A 32 7.19 -14.61 -2.78
N GLN A 33 8.22 -14.50 -1.93
CA GLN A 33 9.46 -13.76 -2.22
C GLN A 33 10.41 -14.58 -3.11
N GLY A 34 9.88 -15.19 -4.17
CA GLY A 34 10.63 -16.13 -5.01
C GLY A 34 10.17 -16.23 -6.45
N GLY A 35 9.44 -15.22 -6.95
CA GLY A 35 9.29 -14.95 -8.36
C GLY A 35 10.06 -13.68 -8.68
N GLU A 36 10.92 -13.76 -9.68
CA GLU A 36 11.63 -12.66 -10.34
C GLU A 36 10.77 -11.37 -10.38
N GLU A 37 11.34 -10.26 -9.89
CA GLU A 37 10.93 -8.89 -10.21
C GLU A 37 9.40 -8.65 -10.29
N GLN A 38 8.68 -8.87 -9.20
CA GLN A 38 7.39 -8.21 -9.06
C GLN A 38 7.44 -7.47 -7.73
N GLU A 39 7.83 -6.20 -7.84
CA GLU A 39 7.37 -5.16 -6.93
C GLU A 39 5.95 -5.53 -6.51
N GLU A 40 5.70 -5.60 -5.21
CA GLU A 40 4.35 -5.55 -4.69
C GLU A 40 3.76 -4.21 -5.14
N GLU A 41 3.28 -4.15 -6.38
CA GLU A 41 2.19 -3.29 -6.80
C GLU A 41 1.00 -3.76 -5.95
N GLN A 42 0.98 -3.28 -4.69
CA GLN A 42 -0.23 -2.67 -4.14
C GLN A 42 -0.93 -2.08 -5.36
N PRO A 43 -2.17 -2.45 -5.71
CA PRO A 43 -2.78 -2.00 -6.96
C PRO A 43 -2.55 -0.50 -7.01
N ALA A 44 -1.62 -0.07 -7.87
CA ALA A 44 -0.90 1.17 -7.67
C ALA A 44 -1.98 2.22 -7.61
N ALA A 45 -2.27 2.74 -6.41
CA ALA A 45 -3.49 3.48 -6.21
C ALA A 45 -3.42 4.63 -7.21
N GLU A 46 -4.30 4.59 -8.22
CA GLU A 46 -4.13 5.42 -9.39
C GLU A 46 -4.55 6.83 -8.98
N TYR A 47 -3.58 7.58 -8.44
CA TYR A 47 -3.79 8.93 -7.96
C TYR A 47 -3.89 9.85 -9.18
N VAL A 48 -5.11 10.18 -9.57
CA VAL A 48 -5.41 11.16 -10.62
C VAL A 48 -5.74 12.51 -10.01
N LEU A 49 -5.03 13.55 -10.43
CA LEU A 49 -5.39 14.93 -10.12
C LEU A 49 -6.48 15.38 -11.09
N THR A 50 -7.67 15.68 -10.57
CA THR A 50 -8.75 16.26 -11.38
C THR A 50 -8.76 17.78 -11.18
N VAL A 51 -8.60 18.53 -12.27
CA VAL A 51 -8.68 19.99 -12.30
C VAL A 51 -9.92 20.38 -13.09
N GLU A 52 -10.76 21.20 -12.48
CA GLU A 52 -11.97 21.75 -13.09
C GLU A 52 -11.82 23.26 -13.25
N TYR A 53 -12.05 23.75 -14.46
CA TYR A 53 -12.01 25.17 -14.79
C TYR A 53 -13.22 25.53 -15.67
N GLY A 54 -14.22 26.16 -15.06
CA GLY A 54 -15.49 26.45 -15.74
C GLY A 54 -16.20 25.16 -16.13
N ASN A 55 -16.35 24.92 -17.44
CA ASN A 55 -16.96 23.69 -17.98
C ASN A 55 -15.93 22.64 -18.42
N GLU A 56 -14.63 22.92 -18.27
CA GLU A 56 -13.58 21.98 -18.66
C GLU A 56 -13.11 21.19 -17.44
N VAL A 57 -13.16 19.86 -17.55
CA VAL A 57 -12.62 18.94 -16.56
C VAL A 57 -11.44 18.20 -17.19
N ARG A 58 -10.25 18.35 -16.62
CA ARG A 58 -9.06 17.60 -17.02
C ARG A 58 -8.57 16.73 -15.87
N LYS A 59 -8.11 15.54 -16.22
CA LYS A 59 -7.51 14.59 -15.28
C LYS A 59 -6.05 14.42 -15.67
N TYR A 60 -5.17 14.37 -14.67
CA TYR A 60 -3.74 14.23 -14.85
C TYR A 60 -3.21 13.08 -14.00
N THR A 61 -2.40 12.23 -14.60
CA THR A 61 -1.65 11.19 -13.88
C THR A 61 -0.39 11.77 -13.23
N MET A 62 0.25 11.01 -12.34
CA MET A 62 1.49 11.43 -11.69
C MET A 62 2.62 11.70 -12.70
N ASP A 63 2.75 10.88 -13.74
CA ASP A 63 3.79 11.06 -14.77
C ASP A 63 3.55 12.31 -15.63
N GLU A 64 2.28 12.61 -15.92
CA GLU A 64 1.91 13.85 -16.60
C GLU A 64 2.25 15.08 -15.74
N ILE A 65 1.96 15.05 -14.44
CA ILE A 65 2.29 16.17 -13.53
C ILE A 65 3.81 16.38 -13.46
N LYS A 66 4.60 15.30 -13.36
CA LYS A 66 6.07 15.38 -13.28
C LYS A 66 6.71 15.93 -14.56
N SER A 67 6.09 15.70 -15.71
CA SER A 67 6.60 16.17 -17.01
C SER A 67 6.15 17.59 -17.36
N MET A 68 5.22 18.18 -16.62
CA MET A 68 4.78 19.55 -16.84
C MET A 68 5.86 20.57 -16.49
N THR A 69 5.84 21.68 -17.23
CA THR A 69 6.68 22.84 -16.90
C THR A 69 6.28 23.41 -15.55
N SER A 70 7.23 23.45 -14.62
CA SER A 70 7.03 24.07 -13.31
C SER A 70 7.01 25.59 -13.45
N ILE A 71 5.92 26.21 -13.01
CA ILE A 71 5.76 27.66 -12.96
C ILE A 71 5.47 28.04 -11.50
N SER A 72 6.27 28.95 -10.95
CA SER A 72 6.05 29.52 -9.63
C SER A 72 5.33 30.87 -9.73
N GLY A 73 4.39 31.13 -8.82
CA GLY A 73 3.62 32.36 -8.79
C GLY A 73 2.94 32.57 -7.44
N TYR A 74 2.41 33.78 -7.21
CA TYR A 74 1.64 34.10 -6.01
C TYR A 74 0.16 33.83 -6.27
N GLY A 75 -0.42 32.92 -5.49
CA GLY A 75 -1.84 32.60 -5.53
C GLY A 75 -2.54 32.97 -4.23
N GLY A 76 -3.79 33.42 -4.33
CA GLY A 76 -4.71 33.49 -3.20
C GLY A 76 -5.55 32.21 -3.11
N TYR A 77 -6.05 31.88 -1.92
CA TYR A 77 -6.97 30.78 -1.72
C TYR A 77 -8.14 31.20 -0.83
N ILE A 78 -9.31 30.59 -1.04
CA ILE A 78 -10.50 30.82 -0.22
C ILE A 78 -10.64 29.64 0.73
N LYS A 79 -10.72 29.92 2.03
CA LYS A 79 -10.98 28.91 3.06
C LYS A 79 -12.45 28.52 3.08
N LYS A 80 -12.78 27.34 3.64
CA LYS A 80 -14.18 26.86 3.79
C LYS A 80 -15.12 27.84 4.50
N ASN A 81 -14.59 28.71 5.36
CA ASN A 81 -15.34 29.77 6.03
C ASN A 81 -15.47 31.06 5.19
N ASN A 82 -15.23 30.97 3.89
CA ASN A 82 -15.33 32.07 2.93
C ASN A 82 -14.33 33.22 3.17
N ILE A 83 -13.23 32.95 3.88
CA ILE A 83 -12.14 33.92 4.06
C ILE A 83 -11.15 33.76 2.90
N THR A 84 -11.02 34.82 2.10
CA THR A 84 -9.99 34.93 1.07
C THR A 84 -8.64 35.26 1.73
N VAL A 85 -7.61 34.48 1.42
CA VAL A 85 -6.24 34.70 1.87
C VAL A 85 -5.34 34.88 0.67
N GLY A 86 -4.76 36.08 0.54
CA GLY A 86 -3.80 36.42 -0.52
C GLY A 86 -4.44 36.65 -1.91
N PRO A 87 -3.61 36.83 -2.95
CA PRO A 87 -2.16 37.02 -2.87
C PRO A 87 -1.87 38.45 -2.38
N ASN A 88 -1.26 38.58 -1.20
CA ASN A 88 -0.82 39.89 -0.72
C ASN A 88 0.52 40.17 -1.39
N LEU A 89 0.49 41.00 -2.44
CA LEU A 89 1.68 41.43 -3.18
C LEU A 89 2.31 42.71 -2.60
N TYR A 90 1.82 43.17 -1.44
CA TYR A 90 2.30 44.35 -0.71
C TYR A 90 2.20 44.14 0.80
#